data_AF-A0A1A9QEM6-F1
#
_entry.id   AF-A0A1A9QEM6-F1
#
_cell.length_a   1.000
_cell.length_b   1.000
_cell.length_c   1.000
_cell.angle_alpha   90.00
_cell.angle_beta   90.00
_cell.angle_gamma   90.00
#
_symmetry.space_group_name_H-M   'P 1'
#
loop_
_entity.id
_entity.type
_entity.pdbx_description
1 polymer ?
#
loop_
_entity_poly.entity_id
_entity_poly.type
_entity_poly.pdbx_seq_one_letter_code
_entity_poly.pdbx_strand_id
1 'polypeptide(L)'
;MSDKSRLLDLISQREIMCSEPLEYEKVYQWLEELHYLLGRIDFSSSVASKIRRAIDEVFFNTDKCLLAEKIIQIKAKLFVFEKYEAEKLRDN
;
A
#
# COMPACT_ATOMS: atom_id res chain seq x y z
N MET A 1 -2.73 -18.37 7.22
CA MET A 1 -2.13 -17.02 7.23
C MET A 1 -3.12 -16.06 7.87
N SER A 2 -2.67 -15.19 8.77
CA SER A 2 -3.51 -14.09 9.28
C SER A 2 -3.55 -12.94 8.28
N ASP A 3 -4.62 -12.14 8.29
CA ASP A 3 -4.75 -10.94 7.45
C ASP A 3 -3.54 -10.00 7.61
N LYS A 4 -2.97 -9.92 8.83
CA LYS A 4 -1.76 -9.13 9.12
C LYS A 4 -0.50 -9.69 8.42
N SER A 5 -0.29 -11.01 8.43
CA SER A 5 0.84 -11.63 7.72
C SER A 5 0.74 -11.36 6.22
N ARG A 6 -0.46 -11.55 5.66
CA ARG A 6 -0.72 -11.32 4.24
C ARG A 6 -0.50 -9.86 3.84
N LEU A 7 -0.89 -8.91 4.68
CA LEU A 7 -0.61 -7.49 4.46
C LEU A 7 0.89 -7.18 4.43
N LEU A 8 1.66 -7.75 5.36
CA LEU A 8 3.12 -7.57 5.39
C LEU A 8 3.76 -8.17 4.13
N ASP A 9 3.31 -9.33 3.69
CA ASP A 9 3.78 -9.96 2.45
C ASP A 9 3.50 -9.07 1.23
N LEU A 10 2.32 -8.45 1.12
CA LEU A 10 2.02 -7.49 0.05
C LEU A 10 2.92 -6.25 0.13
N ILE A 11 3.12 -5.69 1.31
CA ILE A 11 3.98 -4.52 1.52
C ILE A 11 5.42 -4.83 1.12
N SER A 12 5.91 -6.05 1.38
CA SER A 12 7.26 -6.47 1.01
C SER A 12 7.47 -6.50 -0.52
N GLN A 13 6.41 -6.75 -1.30
CA GLN A 13 6.44 -6.80 -2.76
C GLN A 13 6.39 -5.42 -3.43
N ARG A 14 6.28 -4.33 -2.66
CA ARG A 14 6.12 -2.95 -3.18
C ARG A 14 7.18 -2.55 -4.21
N GLU A 15 8.43 -2.99 -4.03
CA GLU A 15 9.55 -2.65 -4.93
C GLU A 15 9.34 -3.27 -6.31
N ILE A 16 8.85 -4.51 -6.34
CA ILE A 16 8.56 -5.26 -7.57
C ILE A 16 7.34 -4.62 -8.26
N MET A 17 6.26 -4.38 -7.50
CA MET A 17 5.02 -3.84 -8.05
C MET A 17 5.19 -2.42 -8.61
N CYS A 18 6.06 -1.61 -8.00
CA CYS A 18 6.30 -0.22 -8.42
C CYS A 18 7.56 -0.06 -9.30
N SER A 19 8.06 -1.15 -9.88
CA SER A 19 9.21 -1.11 -10.78
C SER A 19 8.81 -0.69 -12.20
N GLU A 20 9.70 0.01 -12.91
CA GLU A 20 9.45 0.38 -14.30
C GLU A 20 9.94 -0.72 -15.27
N PRO A 21 9.18 -1.02 -16.35
CA PRO A 21 7.88 -0.44 -16.69
C PRO A 21 6.75 -0.95 -15.80
N LEU A 22 5.82 -0.06 -15.42
CA LEU A 22 4.69 -0.42 -14.55
C LEU A 22 3.72 -1.37 -15.28
N GLU A 23 3.58 -2.58 -14.75
CA GLU A 23 2.53 -3.53 -15.16
C GLU A 23 1.20 -3.17 -14.47
N TYR A 24 0.50 -2.16 -15.01
CA TYR A 24 -0.69 -1.56 -14.38
C TYR A 24 -1.74 -2.57 -13.89
N GLU A 25 -2.01 -3.64 -14.64
CA GLU A 25 -2.98 -4.67 -14.23
C GLU A 25 -2.56 -5.35 -12.92
N LYS A 26 -1.30 -5.79 -12.82
CA LYS A 26 -0.76 -6.40 -11.59
C LYS A 26 -0.73 -5.40 -10.44
N VAL A 27 -0.37 -4.15 -10.73
CA VAL A 27 -0.38 -3.08 -9.74
C VAL A 27 -1.79 -2.85 -9.20
N TYR A 28 -2.79 -2.78 -10.06
CA TYR A 28 -4.17 -2.58 -9.62
C TYR A 28 -4.68 -3.74 -8.76
N GLN A 29 -4.40 -4.99 -9.12
CA GLN A 29 -4.75 -6.15 -8.29
C GLN A 29 -4.06 -6.09 -6.92
N TRP A 30 -2.78 -5.75 -6.89
CA TRP A 30 -2.01 -5.57 -5.66
C TRP A 30 -2.58 -4.44 -4.79
N LEU A 31 -2.93 -3.30 -5.39
CA LEU A 31 -3.54 -2.16 -4.69
C LEU A 31 -4.94 -2.48 -4.16
N GLU A 32 -5.74 -3.26 -4.88
CA GLU A 32 -7.07 -3.69 -4.44
C GLU A 32 -6.98 -4.56 -3.19
N GLU A 33 -6.05 -5.52 -3.20
CA GLU A 33 -5.81 -6.38 -2.04
C GLU A 33 -5.27 -5.60 -0.84
N LEU A 34 -4.32 -4.67 -1.07
CA LEU A 34 -3.84 -3.74 -0.04
C LEU A 34 -4.97 -2.92 0.56
N HIS A 35 -5.82 -2.32 -0.28
CA HIS A 35 -6.94 -1.50 0.17
C HIS A 35 -7.92 -2.31 1.03
N TYR A 36 -8.23 -3.53 0.62
CA TYR A 36 -9.09 -4.45 1.36
C TYR A 36 -8.51 -4.79 2.75
N LEU A 37 -7.24 -5.22 2.81
CA LEU A 37 -6.63 -5.61 4.08
C LEU A 37 -6.44 -4.43 5.03
N LEU A 38 -6.03 -3.26 4.50
CA LEU A 38 -5.91 -2.03 5.27
C LEU A 38 -7.26 -1.54 5.84
N GLY A 39 -8.38 -1.93 5.22
CA GLY A 39 -9.72 -1.60 5.70
C GLY A 39 -10.30 -2.59 6.71
N ARG A 40 -9.76 -3.82 6.77
CA ARG A 40 -10.22 -4.87 7.68
C ARG A 40 -9.46 -4.93 9.00
N ILE A 41 -8.21 -4.50 9.01
CA ILE A 41 -7.35 -4.58 10.19
C ILE A 41 -7.45 -3.25 10.95
N ASP A 42 -7.68 -3.32 12.25
CA ASP A 42 -7.67 -2.15 13.12
C ASP A 42 -6.22 -1.68 13.35
N PHE A 43 -5.88 -0.52 12.80
CA PHE A 43 -4.60 0.13 13.04
C PHE A 43 -4.77 1.33 13.97
N SER A 44 -3.85 1.45 14.93
CA SER A 44 -3.79 2.64 15.80
C SER A 44 -3.35 3.91 15.05
N SER A 45 -2.74 3.78 13.86
CA SER A 45 -2.17 4.89 13.12
C SER A 45 -3.10 5.39 12.01
N SER A 46 -3.13 6.71 11.79
CA SER A 46 -3.83 7.32 10.65
C SER A 46 -3.16 7.04 9.30
N VAL A 47 -1.99 6.38 9.29
CA VAL A 47 -1.21 6.12 8.07
C VAL A 47 -1.95 5.14 7.17
N ALA A 48 -2.58 4.10 7.73
CA ALA A 48 -3.38 3.14 6.98
C ALA A 48 -4.52 3.85 6.21
N SER A 49 -5.27 4.73 6.86
CA SER A 49 -6.35 5.51 6.22
C SER A 49 -5.83 6.43 5.11
N LYS A 50 -4.66 7.03 5.29
CA LYS A 50 -4.02 7.87 4.26
C LYS A 50 -3.55 7.05 3.06
N ILE A 51 -3.06 5.83 3.27
CA ILE A 51 -2.68 4.91 2.18
C ILE A 51 -3.94 4.52 1.40
N ARG A 52 -5.01 4.10 2.10
CA ARG A 52 -6.28 3.75 1.45
C ARG A 52 -6.84 4.85 0.56
N ARG A 53 -6.86 6.08 1.08
CA ARG A 53 -7.30 7.25 0.29
C ARG A 53 -6.44 7.47 -0.96
N ALA A 54 -5.13 7.27 -0.87
CA ALA A 54 -4.24 7.37 -2.03
C ALA A 54 -4.51 6.26 -3.06
N ILE A 55 -4.90 5.06 -2.60
CA ILE A 55 -5.31 3.95 -3.47
C ILE A 55 -6.65 4.26 -4.16
N ASP A 56 -7.64 4.78 -3.44
CA ASP A 56 -8.91 5.21 -4.05
C ASP A 56 -8.66 6.23 -5.16
N GLU A 57 -7.80 7.20 -4.87
CA GLU A 57 -7.34 8.22 -5.80
C GLU A 57 -6.60 7.67 -7.05
N VAL A 58 -6.09 6.45 -6.99
CA VAL A 58 -5.51 5.73 -8.13
C VAL A 58 -6.61 5.06 -8.96
N PHE A 59 -7.61 4.46 -8.32
CA PHE A 59 -8.73 3.81 -9.01
C PHE A 59 -9.65 4.79 -9.76
N PHE A 60 -9.80 6.01 -9.25
CA PHE A 60 -10.63 7.04 -9.87
C PHE A 60 -9.90 7.94 -10.88
N ASN A 61 -8.58 7.76 -11.07
CA ASN A 61 -7.81 8.62 -11.97
C ASN A 61 -7.66 8.00 -13.36
N THR A 62 -7.95 8.79 -14.40
CA THR A 62 -7.83 8.37 -15.82
C THR A 62 -6.52 8.82 -16.48
N ASP A 63 -5.73 9.68 -15.82
CA ASP A 63 -4.45 10.18 -16.34
C ASP A 63 -3.29 9.25 -15.95
N LYS A 64 -2.62 8.67 -16.95
CA LYS A 64 -1.52 7.71 -16.78
C LYS A 64 -0.25 8.33 -16.18
N CYS A 65 0.05 9.60 -16.45
CA CYS A 65 1.23 10.25 -15.90
C CYS A 65 1.05 10.49 -14.39
N LEU A 66 -0.11 11.00 -14.01
CA LEU A 66 -0.48 11.20 -12.60
C LEU A 66 -0.63 9.86 -11.86
N LEU A 67 -1.01 8.80 -12.56
CA LEU A 67 -1.11 7.45 -12.00
C LEU A 67 0.24 6.90 -11.53
N ALA A 68 1.28 7.01 -12.35
CA ALA A 68 2.64 6.58 -11.98
C ALA A 68 3.16 7.33 -10.75
N GLU A 69 2.98 8.65 -10.70
CA GLU A 69 3.35 9.46 -9.53
C GLU A 69 2.61 9.03 -8.27
N LYS A 70 1.31 8.75 -8.36
CA LYS A 70 0.52 8.27 -7.21
C LYS A 70 0.96 6.89 -6.72
N ILE A 71 1.30 5.97 -7.64
CA ILE A 71 1.86 4.66 -7.28
C ILE A 71 3.17 4.82 -6.49
N ILE A 72 4.06 5.73 -6.92
CA ILE A 72 5.31 6.05 -6.20
C ILE A 72 5.01 6.65 -4.82
N GLN A 73 4.00 7.50 -4.69
CA GLN A 73 3.59 8.04 -3.39
C GLN A 73 3.06 6.94 -2.45
N ILE A 74 2.28 5.99 -2.96
CA ILE A 74 1.79 4.84 -2.20
C ILE A 74 2.97 4.00 -1.71
N LYS A 75 3.95 3.70 -2.57
CA LYS A 75 5.20 3.00 -2.21
C LYS A 75 5.90 3.66 -1.03
N ALA A 76 6.09 4.99 -1.08
CA ALA A 76 6.75 5.73 0.00
C ALA A 76 5.96 5.68 1.32
N LYS A 77 4.62 5.79 1.25
CA LYS A 77 3.77 5.68 2.44
C LYS A 77 3.79 4.28 3.05
N LEU A 78 3.80 3.23 2.22
CA LEU A 78 3.90 1.83 2.68
C LEU A 78 5.23 1.59 3.42
N PHE A 79 6.33 2.18 2.95
CA PHE A 79 7.62 2.11 3.64
C PHE A 79 7.58 2.76 5.03
N VAL A 80 6.96 3.95 5.14
CA VAL A 80 6.78 4.62 6.44
C VAL A 80 5.89 3.80 7.38
N PHE A 81 4.81 3.24 6.85
CA PHE A 81 3.90 2.38 7.60
C PHE A 81 4.61 1.13 8.14
N GLU A 82 5.38 0.43 7.31
CA GLU A 82 6.15 -0.76 7.69
C GLU A 82 7.12 -0.45 8.83
N LYS A 83 7.85 0.67 8.74
CA LYS A 83 8.77 1.11 9.81
C LYS A 83 8.04 1.40 11.12
N TYR A 84 6.94 2.15 11.05
CA TYR A 84 6.16 2.50 12.23
C TYR A 84 5.59 1.28 12.95
N GLU A 85 5.04 0.32 12.20
CA GLU A 85 4.51 -0.92 12.77
C GLU A 85 5.63 -1.81 13.33
N ALA A 86 6.80 -1.85 12.69
CA ALA A 86 7.97 -2.59 13.18
C ALA A 86 8.54 -2.01 14.48
N GLU A 87 8.56 -0.68 14.63
CA GLU A 87 8.97 0.02 15.86
C GLU A 87 7.98 -0.27 16.99
N LYS A 88 6.67 -0.18 16.74
CA LYS A 88 5.65 -0.51 17.76
C LYS A 88 5.65 -1.95 18.24
N LEU A 89 6.11 -2.89 17.42
CA LEU A 89 6.29 -4.29 17.81
C LEU A 89 7.49 -4.50 18.72
N ARG A 90 8.44 -3.56 18.80
CA ARG A 90 9.61 -3.62 19.71
C ARG A 90 9.32 -3.00 21.07
N ASP A 91 8.37 -2.08 21.13
CA ASP A 91 7.96 -1.39 22.35
C ASP A 91 6.86 -2.11 23.15
N ASN A 92 6.41 -3.29 22.68
CA ASN A 92 5.52 -4.22 23.40
C ASN A 92 6.25 -5.53 23.72
#